data_AF-A0A168JUA2-F1
#
_entry.id   AF-A0A168JUA2-F1
#
_cell.length_a   1.000
_cell.length_b   1.000
_cell.length_c   1.000
_cell.angle_alpha   90.00
_cell.angle_beta   90.00
_cell.angle_gamma   90.00
#
_symmetry.space_group_name_H-M   'P 1'
#
loop_
_entity.id
_entity.type
_entity.pdbx_description
1 polymer ?
#
loop_
_entity_poly.entity_id
_entity_poly.type
_entity_poly.pdbx_seq_one_letter_code
_entity_poly.pdbx_strand_id
1 'polypeptide(L)'
;MSDLSSSECTPGSDFGPLVLSDLANRAEKAHAEHVEGYTAGTVLHRLYLAEGFDDEEFRGALDLVLARLGLWRVRTRAEWRQAYNAWAIPAGADPVPADPTVVDGESFAHVDEFDDIPLDDNPYDPHA
;
A
#
# COMPACT_ATOMS: atom_id res chain seq x y z
N MET A 1 -17.56 49.09 19.63
CA MET A 1 -16.22 48.67 19.18
C MET A 1 -16.25 47.16 19.12
N SER A 2 -15.96 46.64 17.93
CA SER A 2 -16.30 45.28 17.49
C SER A 2 -15.40 44.23 18.13
N ASP A 3 -16.02 43.24 18.79
CA ASP A 3 -15.32 42.02 19.18
C ASP A 3 -15.34 41.02 18.01
N LEU A 4 -14.16 40.92 17.42
CA LEU A 4 -13.54 39.77 16.75
C LEU A 4 -14.46 38.57 16.50
N SER A 5 -14.99 38.55 15.28
CA SER A 5 -15.41 37.34 14.58
C SER A 5 -14.24 36.35 14.59
N SER A 6 -14.26 35.39 15.50
CA SER A 6 -13.45 34.18 15.39
C SER A 6 -13.87 33.49 14.09
N SER A 7 -13.11 33.71 13.01
CA SER A 7 -13.14 32.83 11.86
C SER A 7 -12.75 31.45 12.38
N GLU A 8 -13.76 30.62 12.63
CA GLU A 8 -13.61 29.18 12.74
C GLU A 8 -12.95 28.71 11.44
N CYS A 9 -11.65 28.47 11.52
CA CYS A 9 -10.92 27.77 10.49
C CYS A 9 -11.32 26.30 10.64
N THR A 10 -12.46 25.92 10.08
CA THR A 10 -12.86 24.52 9.98
C THR A 10 -11.84 23.84 9.07
N PRO A 11 -11.06 22.84 9.54
CA PRO A 11 -10.23 22.08 8.62
C PRO A 11 -11.17 21.36 7.65
N GLY A 12 -10.90 21.50 6.36
CA GLY A 12 -11.73 20.96 5.28
C GLY A 12 -12.02 19.48 5.50
N SER A 13 -13.24 19.17 5.95
CA SER A 13 -13.77 17.83 5.88
C SER A 13 -14.30 17.65 4.47
N ASP A 14 -13.43 17.25 3.55
CA ASP A 14 -13.79 16.81 2.19
C ASP A 14 -14.70 15.56 2.21
N PHE A 15 -15.10 15.08 3.40
CA PHE A 15 -15.84 13.83 3.58
C PHE A 15 -17.26 13.99 4.13
N GLY A 16 -17.75 15.20 4.39
CA GLY A 16 -19.10 15.37 4.97
C GLY A 16 -19.23 14.71 6.36
N PRO A 17 -20.45 14.59 6.93
CA PRO A 17 -20.64 14.04 8.27
C PRO A 17 -20.61 12.50 8.26
N LEU A 18 -19.47 11.90 7.90
CA LEU A 18 -19.27 10.46 8.10
C LEU A 18 -19.15 10.17 9.60
N VAL A 19 -19.86 9.15 10.07
CA VAL A 19 -19.68 8.66 11.43
C VAL A 19 -18.39 7.84 11.53
N LEU A 20 -17.85 7.67 12.74
CA LEU A 20 -16.61 6.91 12.96
C LEU A 20 -16.65 5.49 12.37
N SER A 21 -17.81 4.84 12.36
CA SER A 21 -17.97 3.51 11.75
C SER A 21 -17.81 3.54 10.23
N ASP A 22 -18.21 4.61 9.55
CA ASP A 22 -18.05 4.73 8.10
C ASP A 22 -16.59 4.92 7.74
N LEU A 23 -15.86 5.70 8.54
CA LEU A 23 -14.42 5.90 8.38
C LEU A 23 -13.66 4.58 8.62
N ALA A 24 -14.05 3.82 9.64
CA ALA A 24 -13.48 2.49 9.90
C ALA A 24 -13.72 1.53 8.72
N ASN A 25 -14.95 1.47 8.20
CA ASN A 25 -15.28 0.63 7.04
C ASN A 25 -14.48 1.02 5.80
N ARG A 26 -14.25 2.32 5.60
CA ARG A 26 -13.44 2.82 4.48
C ARG A 26 -11.95 2.45 4.63
N ALA A 27 -11.41 2.56 5.85
CA ALA A 27 -10.05 2.13 6.15
C ALA A 27 -9.87 0.62 5.89
N GLU A 28 -10.82 -0.20 6.33
CA GLU A 28 -10.80 -1.65 6.11
C GLU A 28 -10.87 -2.00 4.62
N LYS A 29 -11.76 -1.35 3.86
CA LYS A 29 -11.86 -1.58 2.42
C LYS A 29 -10.55 -1.22 1.70
N ALA A 30 -9.96 -0.08 2.04
CA ALA A 30 -8.70 0.35 1.44
C ALA A 30 -7.54 -0.57 1.84
N HIS A 31 -7.56 -1.13 3.06
CA HIS A 31 -6.61 -2.15 3.49
C HIS A 31 -6.76 -3.44 2.68
N ALA A 32 -8.00 -3.94 2.52
CA ALA A 32 -8.27 -5.13 1.72
C ALA A 32 -7.77 -4.95 0.28
N GLU A 33 -8.04 -3.79 -0.34
CA GLU A 33 -7.50 -3.46 -1.66
C GLU A 33 -5.97 -3.46 -1.63
N HIS A 34 -5.31 -2.81 -0.67
CA HIS A 34 -3.84 -2.86 -0.58
C HIS A 34 -3.27 -4.28 -0.48
N VAL A 35 -3.92 -5.18 0.27
CA VAL A 35 -3.46 -6.56 0.50
C VAL A 35 -3.56 -7.43 -0.76
N GLU A 36 -4.53 -7.21 -1.65
CA GLU A 36 -4.67 -7.98 -2.90
C GLU A 36 -3.39 -7.96 -3.77
N GLY A 37 -2.61 -6.88 -3.70
CA GLY A 37 -1.36 -6.78 -4.44
C GLY A 37 -0.31 -7.77 -3.98
N TYR A 38 -0.32 -8.19 -2.72
CA TYR A 38 0.61 -9.19 -2.20
C TYR A 38 0.34 -10.55 -2.82
N THR A 39 -0.93 -10.95 -2.92
CA THR A 39 -1.33 -12.19 -3.62
C THR A 39 -0.90 -12.18 -5.08
N ALA A 40 -1.14 -11.08 -5.80
CA ALA A 40 -0.72 -10.96 -7.20
C ALA A 40 0.80 -11.07 -7.36
N GLY A 41 1.57 -10.45 -6.47
CA GLY A 41 3.04 -10.51 -6.51
C GLY A 41 3.60 -11.90 -6.24
N THR A 42 3.00 -12.66 -5.31
CA THR A 42 3.40 -14.05 -5.08
C THR A 42 3.20 -14.92 -6.31
N VAL A 43 2.09 -14.74 -7.04
CA VAL A 43 1.83 -15.48 -8.29
C VAL A 43 2.86 -15.12 -9.36
N LEU A 44 3.13 -13.82 -9.56
CA LEU A 44 4.09 -13.35 -10.55
C LEU A 44 5.52 -13.80 -10.23
N HIS A 45 5.91 -13.79 -8.95
CA HIS A 45 7.21 -14.29 -8.52
C HIS A 45 7.37 -15.79 -8.80
N ARG A 46 6.33 -16.60 -8.52
CA ARG A 46 6.35 -18.03 -8.86
C ARG A 46 6.45 -18.27 -10.36
N LEU A 47 5.79 -17.46 -11.19
CA LEU A 47 5.91 -17.51 -12.65
C LEU A 47 7.34 -17.15 -13.09
N TYR A 48 7.93 -16.11 -12.49
CA TYR A 48 9.30 -15.71 -12.75
C TYR A 48 10.31 -16.83 -12.42
N LEU A 49 10.12 -17.53 -11.31
CA LEU A 49 10.98 -18.65 -10.91
C LEU A 49 10.76 -19.94 -11.72
N ALA A 50 9.56 -20.14 -12.27
CA ALA A 50 9.21 -21.34 -13.01
C ALA A 50 9.73 -21.33 -14.45
N GLU A 51 9.96 -20.14 -15.03
CA GLU A 51 10.33 -20.01 -16.44
C GLU A 51 11.83 -20.24 -16.67
N GLY A 52 12.14 -20.97 -17.75
CA GLY A 52 13.50 -21.11 -18.23
C GLY A 52 14.01 -19.77 -18.76
N PHE A 53 15.28 -19.46 -18.49
CA PHE A 53 15.91 -18.17 -18.78
C PHE A 53 16.09 -17.85 -20.29
N ASP A 54 15.24 -18.33 -21.18
CA ASP A 54 15.42 -18.21 -22.63
C ASP A 54 14.29 -17.44 -23.36
N ASP A 55 13.14 -17.18 -22.72
CA ASP A 55 12.06 -16.37 -23.32
C ASP A 55 12.16 -14.89 -22.87
N GLU A 56 12.84 -14.08 -23.69
CA GLU A 56 13.01 -12.64 -23.46
C GLU A 56 11.69 -11.85 -23.55
N GLU A 57 10.76 -12.26 -24.42
CA GLU A 57 9.47 -11.57 -24.60
C GLU A 57 8.59 -11.75 -23.37
N PHE A 58 8.50 -12.99 -22.87
CA PHE A 58 7.77 -13.30 -21.66
C PHE A 58 8.34 -12.58 -20.43
N ARG A 59 9.66 -12.51 -20.29
CA ARG A 59 10.30 -11.74 -19.22
C ARG A 59 9.99 -10.25 -19.31
N GLY A 60 10.10 -9.67 -20.50
CA GLY A 60 9.73 -8.26 -20.70
C GLY A 60 8.28 -8.00 -20.31
N ALA A 61 7.37 -8.93 -20.60
CA ALA A 61 5.98 -8.86 -20.15
C ALA A 61 5.86 -8.98 -18.62
N LEU A 62 6.57 -9.91 -17.98
CA LEU A 62 6.58 -10.05 -16.52
C LEU A 62 7.11 -8.80 -15.83
N ASP A 63 8.20 -8.22 -16.31
CA ASP A 63 8.80 -7.00 -15.78
C ASP A 63 7.81 -5.83 -15.84
N LEU A 64 7.09 -5.68 -16.95
CA LEU A 64 6.05 -4.67 -17.10
C LEU A 64 4.90 -4.87 -16.10
N VAL A 65 4.46 -6.12 -15.89
CA VAL A 65 3.38 -6.41 -14.93
C VAL A 65 3.85 -6.19 -13.49
N LEU A 66 5.08 -6.59 -13.14
CA LEU A 66 5.67 -6.34 -11.82
C LEU A 66 5.84 -4.85 -11.55
N ALA A 67 6.32 -4.07 -12.51
CA ALA A 67 6.41 -2.62 -12.40
C ALA A 67 5.03 -1.98 -12.20
N ARG A 68 4.02 -2.45 -12.95
CA ARG A 68 2.64 -1.97 -12.80
C ARG A 68 2.05 -2.31 -11.43
N LEU A 69 2.34 -3.50 -10.91
CA LEU A 69 1.93 -3.94 -9.58
C LEU A 69 2.60 -3.08 -8.49
N GLY A 70 3.89 -2.76 -8.64
CA GLY A 70 4.60 -1.85 -7.73
C GLY A 70 3.92 -0.49 -7.61
N LEU A 71 3.61 0.15 -8.74
CA LEU A 71 2.89 1.43 -8.77
C LEU A 71 1.51 1.34 -8.11
N TRP A 72 0.79 0.24 -8.34
CA TRP A 72 -0.51 0.02 -7.73
C TRP A 72 -0.40 -0.17 -6.21
N ARG A 73 0.61 -0.88 -5.71
CA ARG A 73 0.84 -1.08 -4.26
C ARG A 73 1.17 0.23 -3.55
N VAL A 74 1.97 1.10 -4.18
CA VAL A 74 2.27 2.44 -3.67
C VAL A 74 1.00 3.27 -3.53
N ARG A 75 0.18 3.32 -4.59
CA ARG A 75 -1.08 4.06 -4.59
C ARG A 75 -2.03 3.56 -3.51
N THR A 76 -2.29 2.25 -3.47
CA THR A 76 -3.22 1.64 -2.52
C THR A 76 -2.74 1.78 -1.08
N ARG A 77 -1.42 1.71 -0.82
CA ARG A 77 -0.83 2.00 0.50
C ARG A 77 -1.10 3.44 0.94
N ALA A 78 -0.95 4.40 0.03
CA ALA A 78 -1.22 5.81 0.33
C ALA A 78 -2.72 6.06 0.61
N GLU A 79 -3.61 5.46 -0.19
CA GLU A 79 -5.06 5.52 -0.01
C GLU A 79 -5.50 4.88 1.32
N TRP A 80 -4.97 3.69 1.64
CA TRP A 80 -5.19 3.03 2.92
C TRP A 80 -4.72 3.91 4.08
N ARG A 81 -3.50 4.43 4.04
CA ARG A 81 -2.96 5.31 5.09
C ARG A 81 -3.83 6.54 5.28
N GLN A 82 -4.27 7.18 4.20
CA GLN A 82 -5.16 8.34 4.27
C GLN A 82 -6.50 7.97 4.94
N ALA A 83 -7.12 6.87 4.52
CA ALA A 83 -8.38 6.41 5.09
C ALA A 83 -8.25 6.02 6.57
N TYR A 84 -7.17 5.29 6.91
CA TYR A 84 -6.87 4.90 8.28
C TYR A 84 -6.64 6.12 9.17
N ASN A 85 -5.81 7.09 8.75
CA ASN A 85 -5.54 8.29 9.56
C ASN A 85 -6.77 9.18 9.73
N ALA A 86 -7.66 9.25 8.73
CA ALA A 86 -8.93 9.95 8.83
C ALA A 86 -9.85 9.33 9.91
N TRP A 87 -9.76 8.01 10.14
CA TRP A 87 -10.44 7.32 11.22
C TRP A 87 -9.68 7.40 12.56
N ALA A 88 -8.36 7.17 12.55
CA ALA A 88 -7.54 6.98 13.74
C ALA A 88 -7.49 8.24 14.62
N ILE A 89 -7.30 9.41 14.00
CA ILE A 89 -7.22 10.70 14.72
C ILE A 89 -8.50 10.95 15.56
N PRO A 90 -9.72 10.93 15.00
CA PRO A 90 -10.93 11.14 15.79
C PRO A 90 -11.30 9.94 16.68
N ALA A 91 -10.83 8.73 16.37
CA ALA A 91 -11.01 7.55 17.23
C ALA A 91 -10.05 7.51 18.43
N GLY A 92 -9.03 8.38 18.47
CA GLY A 92 -7.99 8.38 19.49
C GLY A 92 -6.99 7.21 19.34
N ALA A 93 -6.89 6.63 18.14
CA ALA A 93 -5.90 5.61 17.80
C ALA A 93 -4.64 6.24 17.20
N ASP A 94 -3.53 5.51 17.25
CA ASP A 94 -2.25 5.99 16.72
C ASP A 94 -2.29 6.07 15.18
N PRO A 95 -1.96 7.24 14.59
CA PRO A 95 -1.90 7.40 13.14
C PRO A 95 -0.64 6.73 12.56
N VAL A 96 -0.74 6.25 11.33
CA VAL A 96 0.40 5.73 10.57
C VAL A 96 1.21 6.91 10.01
N PRO A 97 2.52 7.02 10.29
CA PRO A 97 3.34 8.13 9.83
C PRO A 97 3.49 8.14 8.31
N ALA A 98 3.91 9.29 7.78
CA ALA A 98 4.23 9.39 6.37
C ALA A 98 5.42 8.48 6.02
N ASP A 99 5.35 7.84 4.86
CA ASP A 99 6.45 7.04 4.33
C ASP A 99 7.47 8.01 3.70
N PRO A 100 8.71 8.08 4.21
CA PRO A 100 9.71 9.02 3.71
C PRO A 100 10.16 8.71 2.28
N THR A 101 9.81 7.53 1.75
CA THR A 101 10.18 7.08 0.39
C THR A 101 9.20 7.52 -0.71
N VAL A 102 8.10 8.18 -0.34
CA VAL A 102 7.06 8.63 -1.26
C VAL A 102 6.93 10.15 -1.21
N VAL A 103 7.34 10.84 -2.28
CA VAL A 103 7.23 12.30 -2.44
C VAL A 103 6.23 12.57 -3.57
N ASP A 104 5.22 13.40 -3.32
CA ASP A 104 4.22 13.82 -4.32
C ASP A 104 3.47 12.68 -5.06
N GLY A 105 3.31 11.52 -4.42
CA GLY A 105 2.67 10.35 -5.03
C GLY A 105 3.58 9.56 -5.97
N GLU A 106 4.81 10.03 -6.18
CA GLU A 106 5.89 9.29 -6.80
C GLU A 106 6.65 8.54 -5.69
N SER A 107 6.62 7.22 -5.75
CA SER A 107 7.48 6.40 -4.91
C SER A 107 8.83 6.30 -5.58
N PHE A 108 9.87 6.72 -4.86
CA PHE A 108 11.26 6.43 -5.21
C PHE A 108 11.70 5.10 -4.63
N ALA A 109 10.77 4.22 -4.25
CA ALA A 109 11.11 2.87 -3.84
C ALA A 109 11.89 2.26 -5.01
N HIS A 110 13.21 2.13 -4.80
CA HIS A 110 13.90 0.95 -5.26
C HIS A 110 12.97 -0.19 -4.89
N VAL A 111 12.55 -0.95 -5.91
CA VAL A 111 11.88 -2.24 -5.74
C VAL A 111 12.53 -2.87 -4.53
N ASP A 112 11.81 -2.94 -3.40
CA ASP A 112 12.33 -3.63 -2.22
C ASP A 112 12.75 -4.98 -2.76
N GLU A 113 14.06 -5.17 -2.77
CA GLU A 113 14.68 -6.43 -3.15
C GLU A 113 13.95 -7.48 -2.32
N PHE A 114 13.55 -8.57 -2.97
CA PHE A 114 12.76 -9.66 -2.40
C PHE A 114 13.48 -10.40 -1.22
N ASP A 115 14.37 -9.72 -0.51
CA ASP A 115 15.36 -10.25 0.43
C ASP A 115 14.80 -10.51 1.83
N ASP A 116 13.62 -9.97 2.18
CA ASP A 116 13.01 -10.15 3.50
C ASP A 116 11.91 -11.22 3.56
N ILE A 117 11.74 -12.04 2.51
CA ILE A 117 11.03 -13.31 2.67
C ILE A 117 12.06 -14.31 3.21
N PRO A 118 11.96 -14.79 4.47
CA PRO A 118 12.82 -15.86 4.93
C PRO A 118 12.60 -17.07 4.01
N LEU A 119 13.57 -17.36 3.15
CA LEU A 119 13.63 -18.53 2.27
C LEU A 119 14.01 -19.81 3.06
N ASP A 120 13.55 -19.91 4.31
CA ASP A 120 13.80 -21.09 5.15
C ASP A 120 12.53 -21.92 5.26
N ASP A 121 12.31 -22.71 4.20
CA ASP A 121 11.70 -24.03 4.25
C ASP A 121 11.74 -24.57 2.82
N ASN A 122 12.87 -25.17 2.44
CA ASN A 122 12.91 -26.04 1.27
C ASN A 122 12.31 -27.40 1.67
N PRO A 123 11.08 -27.76 1.24
CA PRO A 123 10.48 -29.05 1.60
C PRO A 123 11.15 -30.27 0.94
N TYR A 124 12.28 -30.06 0.24
CA TYR A 124 13.03 -31.10 -0.47
C TYR A 124 14.52 -31.14 -0.10
N ASP A 125 14.92 -30.73 1.10
CA ASP A 125 16.26 -31.06 1.60
C ASP A 125 16.28 -32.48 2.21
N PRO A 126 16.93 -33.49 1.56
CA PRO A 126 17.06 -34.83 2.12
C PRO A 126 18.16 -34.94 3.20
N HIS A 127 18.79 -33.83 3.62
CA HIS A 127 19.90 -33.82 4.56
C HIS A 127 19.70 -32.97 5.83
N ALA A 128 18.46 -32.60 6.15
CA ALA A 128 18.11 -32.08 7.48
C ALA A 128 18.30 -33.13 8.60
#